data_AF-A0A7X9DZH7-F1
#
_entry.id   AF-A0A7X9DZH7-F1
#
_cell.length_a   1.000
_cell.length_b   1.000
_cell.length_c   1.000
_cell.angle_alpha   90.00
_cell.angle_beta   90.00
_cell.angle_gamma   90.00
#
_symmetry.space_group_name_H-M   'P 1'
#
loop_
_entity.id
_entity.type
_entity.pdbx_description
1 polymer ?
#
loop_
_entity_poly.entity_id
_entity_poly.type
_entity_poly.pdbx_seq_one_letter_code
_entity_poly.pdbx_strand_id
1 'polypeptide(L)'
;MPRRLLGLLSVLIALDADPAAAADHPVQLSLITPIQIYPPSDTITGFRFSLLYGRNSGMTGLDIGLVAHVESGGFKGVQWSLVGLDQGDFLGWQAGGVNWVGKTMTGLQLGMVNIAERVEGV
;
A
#
# COMPACT_ATOMS: atom_id res chain seq x y z
N MET A 1 -16.39 -18.13 -28.58
CA MET A 1 -15.01 -18.60 -28.87
C MET A 1 -14.39 -17.68 -29.92
N PRO A 2 -13.09 -17.34 -29.88
CA PRO A 2 -12.39 -16.63 -28.82
C PRO A 2 -11.72 -15.34 -29.37
N ARG A 3 -11.84 -14.22 -28.64
CA ARG A 3 -10.92 -13.08 -28.80
C ARG A 3 -9.95 -13.08 -27.63
N ARG A 4 -8.98 -13.99 -27.68
CA ARG A 4 -7.75 -13.90 -26.89
C ARG A 4 -6.70 -13.33 -27.83
N LEU A 5 -6.44 -12.03 -27.75
CA LEU A 5 -5.25 -11.46 -28.38
C LEU A 5 -4.83 -10.19 -27.63
N LEU A 6 -3.66 -10.31 -27.00
CA LEU A 6 -2.73 -9.23 -26.65
C LEU A 6 -3.28 -8.09 -25.79
N GLY A 7 -3.22 -8.29 -24.47
CA GLY A 7 -2.96 -7.20 -23.53
C GLY A 7 -1.56 -7.42 -22.95
N LEU A 8 -0.52 -6.89 -23.59
CA LEU A 8 0.74 -6.63 -22.91
C LEU A 8 0.42 -5.57 -21.84
N LEU A 9 0.15 -6.02 -20.61
CA LEU A 9 -0.25 -5.11 -19.55
C LEU A 9 0.99 -4.45 -18.97
N SER A 10 1.46 -3.40 -19.64
CA SER A 10 2.35 -2.42 -19.03
C SER A 10 1.62 -1.78 -17.87
N VAL A 11 1.92 -2.23 -16.65
CA VAL A 11 1.58 -1.52 -15.41
C VAL A 11 2.41 -0.24 -15.42
N LEU A 12 1.85 0.83 -15.98
CA LEU A 12 2.29 2.17 -15.67
C LEU A 12 2.00 2.39 -14.19
N ILE A 13 3.06 2.57 -13.41
CA ILE A 13 2.99 3.11 -12.06
C ILE A 13 2.45 4.54 -12.23
N ALA A 14 1.14 4.71 -12.17
CA ALA A 14 0.52 6.02 -12.08
C ALA A 14 0.76 6.55 -10.66
N LEU A 15 1.97 7.07 -10.43
CA LEU A 15 2.25 8.05 -9.38
C LEU A 15 1.59 9.39 -9.80
N ASP A 16 0.29 9.37 -10.10
CA ASP A 16 -0.50 10.60 -10.11
C ASP A 16 -0.64 11.01 -8.65
N ALA A 17 0.31 11.82 -8.17
CA ALA A 17 0.11 12.54 -6.94
C ALA A 17 -1.16 13.38 -7.14
N ASP A 18 -2.25 13.00 -6.48
CA ASP A 18 -3.44 13.82 -6.47
C ASP A 18 -3.05 15.15 -5.81
N PRO A 19 -3.09 16.30 -6.50
CA PRO A 19 -2.74 17.58 -5.89
C PRO A 19 -3.67 17.93 -4.73
N ALA A 20 -4.81 17.24 -4.56
CA ALA A 20 -5.69 17.36 -3.40
C ALA A 20 -5.20 16.60 -2.15
N ALA A 21 -4.24 15.68 -2.27
CA ALA A 21 -3.61 14.96 -1.16
C ALA A 21 -2.21 15.51 -0.87
N ALA A 22 -2.12 16.81 -0.60
CA ALA A 22 -0.94 17.41 0.03
C ALA A 22 -0.85 16.89 1.48
N ALA A 23 -0.34 15.68 1.67
CA ALA A 23 0.05 15.20 3.00
C ALA A 23 1.48 15.70 3.28
N ASP A 24 1.65 16.35 4.42
CA ASP A 24 2.84 17.13 4.79
C ASP A 24 4.11 16.30 5.10
N HIS A 25 4.04 14.98 4.97
CA HIS A 25 5.04 14.05 5.50
C HIS A 25 5.69 13.22 4.39
N PRO A 26 6.84 13.69 3.84
CA PRO A 26 7.50 13.03 2.70
C PRO A 26 8.21 11.72 3.07
N VAL A 27 8.61 11.58 4.33
CA VAL A 27 9.39 10.43 4.84
C VAL A 27 8.85 10.04 6.20
N GLN A 28 8.49 8.78 6.40
CA GLN A 28 8.09 8.22 7.69
C GLN A 28 9.07 7.11 8.11
N LEU A 29 9.51 7.17 9.36
CA LEU A 29 10.31 6.13 10.01
C LEU A 29 9.58 5.65 11.25
N SER A 30 9.44 4.33 11.39
CA SER A 30 8.88 3.70 12.59
C SER A 30 9.76 2.56 13.08
N LEU A 31 9.94 2.49 14.40
CA LEU A 31 10.52 1.34 15.05
C LEU A 31 9.41 0.32 15.33
N ILE A 32 8.44 0.75 16.14
CA ILE A 32 7.24 0.01 16.54
C ILE A 32 6.20 1.05 16.95
N THR A 33 5.01 1.08 16.35
CA THR A 33 3.97 2.05 16.74
C THR A 33 3.67 1.96 18.25
N PRO A 34 3.64 3.09 19.00
CA PRO A 34 3.66 4.48 18.51
C PRO A 34 5.04 5.16 18.42
N ILE A 35 6.16 4.43 18.52
CA ILE A 35 7.52 4.97 18.31
C ILE A 35 7.77 5.15 16.81
N GLN A 36 7.39 6.32 16.30
CA GLN A 36 7.50 6.75 14.89
C GLN A 36 7.59 8.29 14.81
N ILE A 37 8.13 8.84 13.71
CA ILE A 37 8.38 10.30 13.60
C ILE A 37 7.13 11.14 13.36
N TYR A 38 6.07 10.54 12.78
CA TYR A 38 4.73 11.14 12.69
C TYR A 38 3.68 10.22 13.31
N PRO A 39 2.66 10.74 14.02
CA PRO A 39 1.63 9.95 14.67
C PRO A 39 0.80 9.10 13.70
N PRO A 40 0.14 8.02 14.17
CA PRO A 40 -0.63 7.12 13.32
C PRO A 40 -1.83 7.75 12.60
N SER A 41 -2.31 8.90 13.09
CA SER A 41 -3.37 9.69 12.46
C SER A 41 -2.96 10.31 11.14
N ASP A 42 -1.66 10.40 10.85
CA ASP A 42 -1.15 11.18 9.75
C ASP A 42 -1.00 10.32 8.49
N THR A 43 -1.32 10.94 7.35
CA THR A 43 -1.07 10.38 6.03
C THR A 43 0.37 10.65 5.61
N ILE A 44 1.02 9.66 4.99
CA ILE A 44 2.38 9.78 4.48
C ILE A 44 2.33 9.81 2.95
N THR A 45 3.08 10.73 2.34
CA THR A 45 3.21 10.82 0.87
C THR A 45 4.68 10.82 0.49
N GLY A 46 5.19 9.69 0.00
CA GLY A 46 6.58 9.56 -0.42
C GLY A 46 7.13 8.21 0.00
N PHE A 47 7.92 8.19 1.09
CA PHE A 47 8.58 6.98 1.56
C PHE A 47 8.22 6.65 3.01
N ARG A 48 7.88 5.40 3.29
CA ARG A 48 7.75 4.88 4.65
C ARG A 48 8.66 3.67 4.86
N PHE A 49 9.40 3.69 5.97
CA PHE A 49 10.12 2.53 6.47
C PHE A 49 9.66 2.15 7.87
N SER A 50 9.34 0.86 8.05
CA SER A 50 8.85 0.33 9.32
C SER A 50 9.66 -0.88 9.78
N LEU A 51 10.51 -0.70 10.80
CA LEU A 51 11.43 -1.76 11.21
C LEU A 51 10.69 -2.98 11.76
N LEU A 52 9.78 -2.78 12.72
CA LEU A 52 8.94 -3.85 13.28
C LEU A 52 7.46 -3.63 12.98
N TYR A 53 6.94 -2.43 13.22
CA TYR A 53 5.53 -2.11 13.02
C TYR A 53 5.33 -0.62 12.78
N GLY A 54 4.79 -0.27 11.62
CA GLY A 54 4.40 1.09 11.27
C GLY A 54 2.91 1.18 10.96
N ARG A 55 2.29 2.27 11.42
CA ARG A 55 0.86 2.53 11.27
C ARG A 55 0.64 3.99 10.90
N ASN A 56 -0.14 4.24 9.85
CA ASN A 56 -0.52 5.57 9.38
C ASN A 56 -1.95 5.52 8.82
N SER A 57 -2.63 6.67 8.79
CA SER A 57 -4.03 6.73 8.37
C SER A 57 -4.18 6.46 6.86
N GLY A 58 -3.23 6.97 6.07
CA GLY A 58 -3.09 6.74 4.63
C GLY A 58 -1.62 6.67 4.21
N MET A 59 -1.36 6.08 3.05
CA MET A 59 -0.02 6.03 2.46
C MET A 59 -0.08 6.16 0.94
N THR A 60 0.65 7.13 0.38
CA THR A 60 0.92 7.22 -1.06
C THR A 60 2.42 7.16 -1.30
N GLY A 61 2.90 6.23 -2.13
CA GLY A 61 4.31 6.11 -2.53
C GLY A 61 4.90 4.72 -2.26
N LEU A 62 6.11 4.69 -1.70
CA LEU A 62 6.86 3.46 -1.41
C LEU A 62 6.86 3.16 0.09
N ASP A 63 6.40 1.98 0.45
CA ASP A 63 6.29 1.54 1.84
C ASP A 63 7.00 0.20 2.03
N ILE A 64 7.98 0.17 2.92
CA ILE A 64 8.80 -1.02 3.18
C ILE A 64 8.82 -1.31 4.68
N GLY A 65 8.58 -2.55 5.10
CA GLY A 65 8.72 -2.88 6.52
C GLY A 65 8.43 -4.31 6.92
N LEU A 66 8.57 -4.63 8.21
CA LEU A 66 8.16 -5.95 8.71
C LEU A 66 6.63 -6.04 8.75
N VAL A 67 5.99 -5.14 9.49
CA VAL A 67 4.53 -4.98 9.50
C VAL A 67 4.18 -3.57 9.01
N ALA A 68 3.56 -3.50 7.84
CA ALA A 68 3.03 -2.27 7.25
C ALA A 68 1.52 -2.22 7.48
N HIS A 69 1.04 -1.18 8.17
CA HIS A 69 -0.38 -1.02 8.45
C HIS A 69 -0.85 0.36 7.97
N VAL A 70 -1.87 0.36 7.12
CA VAL A 70 -2.58 1.57 6.68
C VAL A 70 -4.05 1.45 7.06
N GLU A 71 -4.59 2.51 7.65
CA GLU A 71 -5.98 2.54 8.08
C GLU A 71 -6.93 2.82 6.90
N SER A 72 -8.11 3.36 7.20
CA SER A 72 -9.15 3.59 6.22
C SER A 72 -8.83 4.65 5.16
N GLY A 73 -7.74 5.41 5.31
CA GLY A 73 -7.29 6.42 4.34
C GLY A 73 -6.75 5.83 3.04
N GLY A 74 -6.45 4.52 3.02
CA GLY A 74 -6.09 3.79 1.81
C GLY A 74 -4.63 3.89 1.42
N PHE A 75 -4.24 3.01 0.50
CA PHE A 75 -2.88 2.86 0.01
C PHE A 75 -2.81 3.09 -1.51
N LYS A 76 -1.83 3.87 -1.96
CA LYS A 76 -1.49 4.02 -3.38
C LYS A 76 0.02 3.89 -3.61
N GLY A 77 0.47 2.93 -4.40
CA GLY A 77 1.87 2.81 -4.82
C GLY A 77 2.43 1.40 -4.68
N VAL A 78 3.59 1.26 -4.03
CA VAL A 78 4.28 -0.02 -3.85
C VAL A 78 4.48 -0.30 -2.36
N GLN A 79 3.93 -1.40 -1.88
CA GLN A 79 4.12 -1.88 -0.52
C GLN A 79 4.91 -3.19 -0.55
N TRP A 80 6.01 -3.25 0.18
CA TRP A 80 6.78 -4.48 0.40
C TRP A 80 6.95 -4.74 1.90
N SER A 81 6.25 -5.75 2.42
CA SER A 81 6.34 -6.07 3.84
C SER A 81 6.22 -7.54 4.15
N LEU A 82 6.62 -8.00 5.34
CA LEU A 82 6.32 -9.39 5.72
C LEU A 82 4.81 -9.56 5.96
N VAL A 83 4.19 -8.58 6.59
CA VAL A 83 2.74 -8.50 6.83
C VAL A 83 2.23 -7.12 6.44
N GLY A 84 1.41 -7.06 5.39
CA GLY A 84 0.72 -5.87 4.92
C GLY A 84 -0.75 -5.88 5.34
N LEU A 85 -1.19 -4.82 6.03
CA LEU A 85 -2.55 -4.64 6.55
C LEU A 85 -3.11 -3.29 6.09
N ASP A 86 -3.90 -3.28 5.03
CA ASP A 86 -4.50 -2.06 4.49
C ASP A 86 -6.02 -2.10 4.69
N GLN A 87 -6.55 -1.33 5.62
CA GLN A 87 -8.00 -1.35 5.92
C GLN A 87 -8.85 -0.63 4.86
N GLY A 88 -8.24 0.25 4.08
CA GLY A 88 -8.88 1.01 3.00
C GLY A 88 -8.81 0.31 1.64
N ASP A 89 -9.01 1.10 0.58
CA ASP A 89 -8.73 0.66 -0.78
C ASP A 89 -7.21 0.67 -1.04
N PHE A 90 -6.76 -0.25 -1.89
CA PHE A 90 -5.37 -0.41 -2.28
C PHE A 90 -5.25 -0.28 -3.80
N LEU A 91 -4.40 0.64 -4.26
CA LEU A 91 -4.06 0.82 -5.67
C LEU A 91 -2.55 0.65 -5.89
N GLY A 92 -2.15 -0.43 -6.58
CA GLY A 92 -0.76 -0.62 -7.02
C GLY A 92 -0.23 -2.04 -6.80
N TRP A 93 0.98 -2.16 -6.26
CA TRP A 93 1.62 -3.45 -6.00
C TRP A 93 1.84 -3.68 -4.51
N GLN A 94 1.25 -4.76 -3.98
CA GLN A 94 1.52 -5.28 -2.65
C GLN A 94 2.31 -6.58 -2.75
N ALA A 95 3.46 -6.66 -2.07
CA ALA A 95 4.27 -7.86 -1.99
C ALA A 95 4.59 -8.20 -0.53
N GLY A 96 4.52 -9.48 -0.17
CA GLY A 96 4.80 -9.88 1.20
C GLY A 96 4.57 -11.33 1.58
N GLY A 97 4.72 -11.64 2.86
CA GLY A 97 4.32 -12.95 3.39
C GLY A 97 2.80 -13.06 3.44
N VAL A 98 2.17 -12.10 4.13
CA VAL A 98 0.72 -11.95 4.24
C VAL A 98 0.34 -10.56 3.74
N ASN A 99 -0.59 -10.50 2.80
CA ASN A 99 -1.15 -9.28 2.27
C ASN A 99 -2.67 -9.29 2.54
N TRP A 100 -3.17 -8.29 3.25
CA TRP A 100 -4.59 -8.14 3.56
C TRP A 100 -5.07 -6.74 3.20
N VAL A 101 -6.08 -6.67 2.34
CA VAL A 101 -6.76 -5.43 1.94
C VAL A 101 -8.23 -5.51 2.38
N GLY A 102 -8.65 -4.62 3.26
CA GLY A 102 -9.97 -4.61 3.86
C GLY A 102 -11.08 -4.15 2.93
N LYS A 103 -10.75 -3.64 1.73
CA LYS A 103 -11.73 -3.23 0.71
C LYS A 103 -11.31 -3.71 -0.68
N THR A 104 -11.09 -2.80 -1.62
CA THR A 104 -10.77 -3.09 -3.00
C THR A 104 -9.27 -3.12 -3.21
N MET A 105 -8.75 -4.24 -3.73
CA MET A 105 -7.42 -4.33 -4.28
C MET A 105 -7.48 -4.12 -5.80
N THR A 106 -6.90 -3.02 -6.28
CA THR A 106 -6.70 -2.75 -7.71
C THR A 106 -5.22 -2.82 -8.05
N GLY A 107 -4.81 -3.86 -8.79
CA GLY A 107 -3.41 -4.12 -9.16
C GLY A 107 -2.93 -5.53 -8.81
N LEU A 108 -1.70 -5.65 -8.29
CA LEU A 108 -1.03 -6.93 -8.04
C LEU A 108 -0.81 -7.18 -6.55
N GLN A 109 -1.27 -8.33 -6.06
CA GLN A 109 -0.87 -8.89 -4.75
C GLN A 109 -0.01 -10.12 -4.95
N LEU A 110 1.14 -10.16 -4.29
CA LEU A 110 2.08 -11.27 -4.41
C LEU A 110 2.59 -11.68 -3.02
N GLY A 111 2.18 -12.85 -2.57
CA GLY A 111 2.55 -13.35 -1.25
C GLY A 111 2.05 -14.75 -0.97
N MET A 112 2.45 -15.31 0.17
CA MET A 112 2.02 -16.65 0.60
C MET A 112 0.52 -16.66 0.87
N VAL A 113 0.01 -15.58 1.45
CA VAL A 113 -1.42 -15.33 1.70
C VAL A 113 -1.78 -13.98 1.14
N ASN A 114 -2.82 -13.92 0.32
CA ASN A 114 -3.38 -12.69 -0.24
C ASN A 114 -4.89 -12.68 0.01
N ILE A 115 -5.38 -11.62 0.63
CA ILE A 115 -6.80 -11.46 1.00
C ILE A 115 -7.23 -10.05 0.58
N ALA A 116 -8.36 -9.97 -0.10
CA ALA A 116 -9.07 -8.73 -0.35
C ALA A 116 -10.59 -9.00 -0.40
N GLU A 117 -11.42 -8.03 -0.03
CA GLU A 117 -12.88 -8.17 -0.20
C GLU A 117 -13.26 -8.19 -1.69
N ARG A 118 -12.58 -7.36 -2.48
CA ARG A 118 -12.77 -7.26 -3.93
C ARG A 118 -11.42 -7.12 -4.63
N VAL A 119 -11.24 -7.83 -5.73
CA VAL A 119 -10.01 -7.79 -6.53
C VAL A 119 -10.31 -7.34 -7.95
N GLU A 120 -9.61 -6.29 -8.38
CA GLU A 120 -9.50 -5.81 -9.75
C GLU A 120 -8.05 -6.01 -10.19
N GLY A 121 -7.74 -7.26 -10.52
CA GLY A 121 -6.39 -7.71 -10.84
C GLY A 121 -5.97 -7.42 -12.28
N VAL A 122 -4.68 -7.69 -12.53
CA VAL A 122 -4.01 -7.58 -13.85
C VAL A 122 -3.41 -8.90 -14.30
#